data_AF-H6N743-F1
#
_entry.id   AF-H6N743-F1
#
_cell.length_a   1.000
_cell.length_b   1.000
_cell.length_c   1.000
_cell.angle_alpha   90.00
_cell.angle_beta   90.00
_cell.angle_gamma   90.00
#
_symmetry.space_group_name_H-M   'P 1'
#
loop_
_entity.id
_entity.type
_entity.pdbx_description
1 polymer ?
#
loop_
_entity_poly.entity_id
_entity_poly.type
_entity_poly.pdbx_seq_one_letter_code
_entity_poly.pdbx_strand_id
1 'polypeptide(L)'
;MKALAPLVLLGAGTLGIGSWYKFHHLKPKTLRQYLEWQGLRLISDSEANYWKAVLEENLGLAEKLSIDTSNIEGVKGWCRNHIDSENYENLKESASLLCVDNPKTVKARIIQLDGGLGKLINGDNSDDQYKVAYVFRKHINGFHDLIGYKPKMGNNGKELEDLPTASAAFKKWCEDSLKREIEETLILNVRTFCTPKSFSSILELITQNGESNLLLTNGDNDGDLSSKYESIKGLDSWKSEAVEGIGKESLKKWCTDHQEKKFSENKVFSDVYPKFRFRCLKSSNPSEISL
;
A
#
# COMPACT_ATOMS: atom_id res chain seq x y z
N MET A 1 46.15 68.16 -5.68
CA MET A 1 44.89 67.37 -5.73
C MET A 1 45.30 65.91 -5.66
N LYS A 2 44.92 65.02 -4.74
CA LYS A 2 44.02 64.94 -3.57
C LYS A 2 44.69 63.93 -2.59
N ALA A 3 44.90 64.27 -1.31
CA ALA A 3 44.18 63.75 -0.13
C ALA A 3 44.00 62.21 -0.12
N LEU A 4 44.74 61.45 0.70
CA LEU A 4 44.44 61.06 2.10
C LEU A 4 43.15 60.22 2.24
N ALA A 5 43.27 58.93 2.58
CA ALA A 5 43.10 58.44 3.96
C ALA A 5 43.16 56.89 4.06
N PRO A 6 43.55 56.32 5.23
CA PRO A 6 43.98 54.93 5.41
C PRO A 6 43.02 54.06 6.25
N LEU A 7 43.38 52.76 6.36
CA LEU A 7 43.01 51.76 7.38
C LEU A 7 41.94 52.12 8.45
N VAL A 8 40.89 51.29 8.52
CA VAL A 8 40.26 50.89 9.78
C VAL A 8 40.07 49.36 9.76
N LEU A 9 41.15 48.65 10.08
CA LEU A 9 41.14 47.31 10.68
C LEU A 9 41.10 47.54 12.19
N LEU A 10 39.92 47.57 12.80
CA LEU A 10 39.73 47.48 14.26
C LEU A 10 38.25 47.20 14.53
N GLY A 11 37.93 45.94 14.79
CA GLY A 11 36.58 45.49 15.11
C GLY A 11 36.51 44.06 15.64
N ALA A 12 37.59 43.56 16.25
CA ALA A 12 37.57 42.41 17.13
C ALA A 12 37.73 42.93 18.57
N GLY A 13 36.60 43.12 19.26
CA GLY A 13 36.56 43.55 20.64
C GLY A 13 35.13 43.49 21.16
N THR A 14 34.91 42.64 22.17
CA THR A 14 33.67 42.43 22.95
C THR A 14 32.52 41.67 22.29
N LEU A 15 32.69 40.36 22.06
CA LEU A 15 31.60 39.37 22.20
C LEU A 15 32.06 38.17 23.05
N GLY A 16 32.81 38.46 24.11
CA GLY A 16 33.09 37.52 25.19
C GLY A 16 32.18 37.86 26.38
N ILE A 17 31.60 36.82 26.99
CA ILE A 17 30.91 36.81 28.30
C ILE A 17 29.40 37.19 28.30
N GLY A 18 28.91 38.04 27.39
CA GLY A 18 27.47 38.40 27.35
C GLY A 18 26.54 37.35 26.73
N SER A 19 27.03 36.54 25.79
CA SER A 19 26.21 35.52 25.12
C SER A 19 26.04 34.23 25.93
N TRP A 20 26.98 33.89 26.82
CA TRP A 20 26.89 32.63 27.59
C TRP A 20 25.79 32.65 28.65
N TYR A 21 25.50 33.82 29.23
CA TYR A 21 24.43 33.99 30.22
C TYR A 21 23.03 33.83 29.64
N LYS A 22 22.82 34.20 28.36
CA LYS A 22 21.55 33.91 27.67
C LYS A 22 21.41 32.43 27.34
N PHE A 23 22.49 31.72 27.00
CA PHE A 23 22.44 30.28 26.71
C PHE A 23 22.15 29.42 27.95
N HIS A 24 22.65 29.78 29.15
CA HIS A 24 22.33 29.03 30.36
C HIS A 24 20.86 29.12 30.79
N HIS A 25 20.18 30.24 30.49
CA HIS A 25 18.75 30.42 30.74
C HIS A 25 17.85 29.82 29.65
N LEU A 26 18.43 29.35 28.54
CA LEU A 26 17.73 28.65 27.45
C LEU A 26 17.78 27.12 27.62
N LYS A 27 18.42 26.61 28.68
CA LYS A 27 18.42 25.16 28.95
C LYS A 27 17.00 24.74 29.35
N PRO A 28 16.40 23.74 28.68
CA PRO A 28 15.08 23.25 29.04
C PRO A 28 15.06 22.73 30.48
N LYS A 29 14.03 23.11 31.24
CA LYS A 29 13.89 22.71 32.65
C LYS A 29 13.22 21.36 32.79
N THR A 30 12.33 21.01 31.86
CA THR A 30 11.59 19.75 31.86
C THR A 30 11.84 18.97 30.58
N LEU A 31 11.51 17.68 30.60
CA LEU A 31 11.57 16.81 29.43
C LEU A 31 10.71 17.34 28.27
N ARG A 32 9.51 17.85 28.56
CA ARG A 32 8.62 18.52 27.60
C ARG A 32 9.34 19.63 26.84
N GLN A 33 9.89 20.58 27.60
CA GLN A 33 10.61 21.72 27.03
C GLN A 33 11.82 21.25 26.22
N TYR A 34 12.49 20.18 26.66
CA TYR A 34 13.62 19.63 25.93
C TYR A 34 13.20 19.06 24.57
N LEU A 35 12.14 18.25 24.52
CA LEU A 35 11.65 17.65 23.29
C LEU A 35 11.12 18.72 22.32
N GLU A 36 10.34 19.68 22.82
CA GLU A 36 9.86 20.82 22.02
C GLU A 36 11.02 21.70 21.51
N TRP A 37 12.06 21.92 22.34
CA TRP A 37 13.26 22.65 21.94
C TRP A 37 14.08 21.92 20.86
N GLN A 38 14.01 20.59 20.80
CA GLN A 38 14.55 19.79 19.69
C GLN A 38 13.68 19.84 18.42
N GLY A 39 12.54 20.55 18.45
CA GLY A 39 11.58 20.61 17.36
C GLY A 39 10.69 19.36 17.27
N LEU A 40 10.69 18.51 18.29
CA LEU A 40 9.84 17.32 18.32
C LEU A 40 8.43 17.69 18.78
N ARG A 41 7.44 17.25 18.01
CA ARG A 41 6.03 17.44 18.35
C ARG A 41 5.59 16.34 19.31
N LEU A 42 5.09 16.72 20.48
CA LEU A 42 4.47 15.77 21.40
C LEU A 42 3.14 15.25 20.86
N ILE A 43 2.88 13.97 21.07
CA ILE A 43 1.62 13.35 20.68
C ILE A 43 0.54 13.75 21.69
N SER A 44 -0.61 14.20 21.20
CA SER A 44 -1.78 14.49 22.01
C SER A 44 -2.49 13.20 22.43
N ASP A 45 -3.11 13.19 23.61
CA ASP A 45 -3.88 12.05 24.13
C ASP A 45 -5.00 11.57 23.18
N SER A 46 -5.56 12.48 22.38
CA SER A 46 -6.61 12.21 21.40
C SER A 46 -6.11 11.52 20.12
N GLU A 47 -4.81 11.53 19.85
CA GLU A 47 -4.21 11.03 18.60
C GLU A 47 -3.96 9.52 18.64
N ALA A 48 -5.02 8.72 18.75
CA ALA A 48 -4.91 7.26 18.95
C ALA A 48 -4.01 6.55 17.93
N ASN A 49 -4.05 6.94 16.66
CA ASN A 49 -3.22 6.33 15.60
C ASN A 49 -1.73 6.61 15.78
N TYR A 50 -1.36 7.77 16.30
CA TYR A 50 0.03 8.14 16.55
C TYR A 50 0.60 7.30 17.69
N TRP A 51 -0.17 7.12 18.76
CA TRP A 51 0.19 6.22 19.85
C TRP A 51 0.34 4.76 19.40
N LYS A 52 -0.56 4.29 18.53
CA LYS A 52 -0.44 2.94 17.94
C LYS A 52 0.84 2.80 17.13
N ALA A 53 1.16 3.78 16.28
CA ALA A 53 2.36 3.75 15.45
C ALA A 53 3.64 3.72 16.30
N VAL A 54 3.70 4.55 17.33
CA VAL A 54 4.84 4.60 18.25
C VAL A 54 5.01 3.29 19.02
N LEU A 55 3.92 2.75 19.58
CA LEU A 55 3.94 1.47 20.29
C LEU A 55 4.44 0.35 19.37
N GLU A 56 3.89 0.24 18.17
CA GLU A 56 4.25 -0.79 17.20
C GLU A 56 5.74 -0.73 16.79
N GLU A 57 6.27 0.48 16.57
CA GLU A 57 7.66 0.68 16.16
C GLU A 57 8.66 0.45 17.31
N ASN A 58 8.24 0.71 18.54
CA ASN A 58 9.12 0.71 19.71
C ASN A 58 8.75 -0.37 20.75
N LEU A 59 8.08 -1.46 20.33
CA LEU A 59 7.68 -2.58 21.22
C LEU A 59 8.83 -3.04 22.12
N GLY A 60 10.00 -3.32 21.54
CA GLY A 60 11.15 -3.81 22.30
C GLY A 60 11.74 -2.78 23.28
N LEU A 61 11.49 -1.49 23.09
CA LEU A 61 11.85 -0.45 24.07
C LEU A 61 10.80 -0.38 25.18
N ALA A 62 9.51 -0.42 24.82
CA ALA A 62 8.41 -0.42 25.79
C ALA A 62 8.52 -1.61 26.76
N GLU A 63 8.84 -2.80 26.24
CA GLU A 63 9.09 -4.01 27.05
C GLU A 63 10.27 -3.84 28.03
N LYS A 64 11.40 -3.27 27.56
CA LYS A 64 12.57 -2.99 28.41
C LYS A 64 12.27 -2.01 29.55
N LEU A 65 11.34 -1.10 29.33
CA LEU A 65 10.88 -0.12 30.31
C LEU A 65 9.73 -0.64 31.18
N SER A 66 9.35 -1.92 31.03
CA SER A 66 8.24 -2.55 31.74
C SER A 66 6.91 -1.81 31.55
N ILE A 67 6.69 -1.23 30.37
CA ILE A 67 5.44 -0.59 29.98
C ILE A 67 4.47 -1.67 29.50
N ASP A 68 3.19 -1.57 29.86
CA ASP A 68 2.15 -2.42 29.30
C ASP A 68 2.02 -2.21 27.79
N THR A 69 2.36 -3.23 27.01
CA THR A 69 2.30 -3.23 25.53
C THR A 69 1.00 -3.81 24.99
N SER A 70 0.07 -4.26 25.85
CA SER A 70 -1.21 -4.82 25.42
C SER A 70 -2.11 -3.78 24.72
N ASN A 71 -1.93 -2.50 25.05
CA ASN A 71 -2.68 -1.39 24.50
C ASN A 71 -1.88 -0.07 24.58
N ILE A 72 -2.40 0.98 23.93
CA ILE A 72 -1.74 2.28 23.87
C ILE A 72 -1.72 3.07 25.19
N GLU A 73 -2.56 2.70 26.17
CA GLU A 73 -2.66 3.44 27.44
C GLU A 73 -1.42 3.25 28.31
N GLY A 74 -0.70 2.12 28.19
CA GLY A 74 0.58 1.92 28.87
C GLY A 74 1.60 2.98 28.46
N VAL A 75 1.81 3.17 27.15
CA VAL A 75 2.76 4.18 26.62
C VAL A 75 2.28 5.60 26.95
N LYS A 76 0.98 5.90 26.79
CA LYS A 76 0.41 7.20 27.17
C LYS A 76 0.65 7.51 28.64
N GLY A 77 0.35 6.56 29.53
CA GLY A 77 0.54 6.70 30.97
C GLY A 77 2.00 6.94 31.32
N TRP A 78 2.91 6.18 30.70
CA TRP A 78 4.35 6.41 30.87
C TRP A 78 4.76 7.83 30.45
N CYS A 79 4.32 8.29 29.28
CA CYS A 79 4.62 9.64 28.82
C CYS A 79 4.05 10.71 29.76
N ARG A 80 2.78 10.62 30.16
CA ARG A 80 2.15 11.58 31.09
C ARG A 80 2.91 11.69 32.41
N ASN A 81 3.40 10.58 32.95
CA ASN A 81 4.10 10.55 34.23
C ASN A 81 5.53 11.13 34.17
N HIS A 82 6.16 11.16 32.99
CA HIS A 82 7.58 11.51 32.85
C HIS A 82 7.82 12.82 32.09
N ILE A 83 6.86 13.27 31.28
CA ILE A 83 7.05 14.40 30.35
C ILE A 83 7.34 15.73 31.05
N ASP A 84 6.91 15.90 32.29
CA ASP A 84 7.14 17.12 33.07
C ASP A 84 8.27 16.94 34.12
N SER A 85 9.05 15.86 34.05
CA SER A 85 10.20 15.61 34.93
C SER A 85 11.33 16.61 34.69
N GLU A 86 11.90 17.15 35.78
CA GLU A 86 13.09 18.00 35.76
C GLU A 86 14.40 17.19 35.73
N ASN A 87 14.39 15.97 36.25
CA ASN A 87 15.51 15.03 36.22
C ASN A 87 15.38 14.10 35.02
N TYR A 88 15.43 14.67 33.82
CA TYR A 88 15.04 13.97 32.60
C TYR A 88 16.19 13.37 31.79
N GLU A 89 17.45 13.54 32.21
CA GLU A 89 18.63 13.09 31.46
C GLU A 89 18.58 11.61 31.03
N ASN A 90 18.11 10.72 31.91
CA ASN A 90 17.93 9.29 31.62
C ASN A 90 16.64 8.93 30.87
N LEU A 91 15.72 9.90 30.70
CA LEU A 91 14.41 9.72 30.06
C LEU A 91 14.38 10.25 28.62
N LYS A 92 15.30 11.16 28.27
CA LYS A 92 15.36 11.86 26.97
C LYS A 92 15.25 10.93 25.78
N GLU A 93 16.12 9.92 25.73
CA GLU A 93 16.19 9.00 24.59
C GLU A 93 14.87 8.24 24.43
N SER A 94 14.38 7.63 25.51
CA SER A 94 13.12 6.90 25.50
C SER A 94 11.93 7.78 25.13
N ALA A 95 11.83 8.99 25.69
CA ALA A 95 10.73 9.90 25.42
C ALA A 95 10.76 10.49 24.00
N SER A 96 11.95 10.66 23.41
CA SER A 96 12.12 11.06 22.00
C SER A 96 11.67 9.99 21.00
N LEU A 97 11.39 8.78 21.47
CA LEU A 97 10.84 7.68 20.69
C LEU A 97 9.38 7.39 21.05
N LEU A 98 9.03 7.50 22.33
CA LEU A 98 7.74 7.07 22.85
C LEU A 98 6.68 8.17 22.99
N CYS A 99 7.09 9.44 23.13
CA CYS A 99 6.15 10.53 23.48
C CYS A 99 5.98 11.57 22.36
N VAL A 100 6.66 11.38 21.23
CA VAL A 100 6.71 12.34 20.12
C VAL A 100 6.27 11.69 18.81
N ASP A 101 5.75 12.53 17.92
CA ASP A 101 5.43 12.16 16.55
C ASP A 101 6.72 12.11 15.71
N ASN A 102 7.38 10.96 15.75
CA ASN A 102 8.63 10.73 15.03
C ASN A 102 8.70 9.30 14.47
N PRO A 103 7.82 8.94 13.51
CA PRO A 103 7.86 7.63 12.90
C PRO A 103 9.19 7.47 12.14
N LYS A 104 9.82 6.29 12.26
CA LYS A 104 11.07 5.98 11.56
C LYS A 104 10.85 5.11 10.34
N THR A 105 9.78 4.31 10.35
CA THR A 105 9.47 3.33 9.32
C THR A 105 8.23 3.69 8.52
N VAL A 106 8.18 3.19 7.29
CA VAL A 106 6.97 3.23 6.45
C VAL A 106 5.77 2.59 7.18
N LYS A 107 5.99 1.49 7.90
CA LYS A 107 4.96 0.82 8.71
C LYS A 107 4.32 1.78 9.72
N ALA A 108 5.15 2.44 10.55
CA ALA A 108 4.67 3.38 11.55
C ALA A 108 3.90 4.52 10.90
N ARG A 109 4.43 5.08 9.81
CA ARG A 109 3.78 6.17 9.08
C ARG A 109 2.42 5.77 8.49
N ILE A 110 2.30 4.56 7.93
CA ILE A 110 1.01 4.04 7.45
C ILE A 110 0.03 3.87 8.62
N ILE A 111 0.47 3.37 9.77
CA ILE A 111 -0.41 3.23 10.95
C ILE A 111 -0.94 4.60 11.41
N GLN A 112 -0.10 5.65 11.39
CA GLN A 112 -0.55 7.01 11.71
C GLN A 112 -1.67 7.49 10.76
N LEU A 113 -1.47 7.29 9.45
CA LEU A 113 -2.37 7.79 8.40
C LEU A 113 -3.66 6.97 8.28
N ASP A 114 -3.57 5.65 8.36
CA ASP A 114 -4.66 4.72 8.04
C ASP A 114 -5.24 4.02 9.28
N GLY A 115 -4.66 4.23 10.46
CA GLY A 115 -5.10 3.65 11.75
C GLY A 115 -4.68 2.21 11.98
N GLY A 116 -3.95 1.61 11.04
CA GLY A 116 -3.45 0.24 11.08
C GLY A 116 -3.04 -0.25 9.70
N LEU A 117 -2.61 -1.50 9.62
CA LEU A 117 -2.25 -2.17 8.36
C LEU A 117 -3.41 -2.96 7.73
N GLY A 118 -4.61 -2.89 8.33
CA GLY A 118 -5.78 -3.67 7.91
C GLY A 118 -6.24 -3.41 6.47
N LYS A 119 -5.90 -2.23 5.91
CA LYS A 119 -6.17 -1.90 4.50
C LYS A 119 -5.19 -2.54 3.52
N LEU A 120 -4.05 -3.02 3.99
CA LEU A 120 -3.06 -3.71 3.17
C LEU A 120 -3.36 -5.22 3.11
N ILE A 121 -2.79 -5.91 2.14
CA ILE A 121 -2.88 -7.36 2.00
C ILE A 121 -2.23 -8.01 3.23
N ASN A 122 -3.03 -8.71 4.03
CA ASN A 122 -2.62 -9.39 5.25
C ASN A 122 -3.54 -10.61 5.54
N GLY A 123 -3.16 -11.43 6.51
CA GLY A 123 -3.96 -12.58 6.96
C GLY A 123 -3.88 -13.82 6.07
N ASP A 124 -4.77 -14.78 6.34
CA ASP A 124 -4.72 -16.13 5.79
C ASP A 124 -4.94 -16.20 4.28
N ASN A 125 -5.69 -15.26 3.72
CA ASN A 125 -5.96 -15.16 2.27
C ASN A 125 -4.96 -14.27 1.52
N SER A 126 -3.87 -13.85 2.17
CA SER A 126 -2.91 -12.90 1.60
C SER A 126 -2.29 -13.40 0.29
N ASP A 127 -1.98 -14.70 0.18
CA ASP A 127 -1.33 -15.25 -1.02
C ASP A 127 -2.22 -15.09 -2.27
N ASP A 128 -3.50 -15.41 -2.16
CA ASP A 128 -4.43 -15.23 -3.28
C ASP A 128 -4.68 -13.76 -3.59
N GLN A 129 -4.76 -12.90 -2.56
CA GLN A 129 -4.85 -11.45 -2.76
C GLN A 129 -3.63 -10.90 -3.48
N TYR A 130 -2.42 -11.37 -3.18
CA TYR A 130 -1.19 -10.99 -3.88
C TYR A 130 -1.18 -11.45 -5.34
N LYS A 131 -1.68 -12.67 -5.62
CA LYS A 131 -1.81 -13.16 -7.00
C LYS A 131 -2.79 -12.31 -7.82
N VAL A 132 -3.99 -12.07 -7.28
CA VAL A 132 -4.99 -11.20 -7.93
C VAL A 132 -4.41 -9.80 -8.12
N ALA A 133 -3.83 -9.23 -7.08
CA ALA A 133 -3.20 -7.92 -7.13
C ALA A 133 -2.12 -7.82 -8.21
N TYR A 134 -1.27 -8.84 -8.33
CA TYR A 134 -0.18 -8.90 -9.30
C TYR A 134 -0.71 -8.91 -10.74
N VAL A 135 -1.67 -9.77 -11.09
CA VAL A 135 -2.14 -9.90 -12.49
C VAL A 135 -2.74 -8.60 -13.04
N PHE A 136 -3.32 -7.77 -12.17
CA PHE A 136 -3.85 -6.44 -12.55
C PHE A 136 -2.80 -5.31 -12.49
N ARG A 137 -1.66 -5.52 -11.84
CA ARG A 137 -0.62 -4.48 -11.66
C ARG A 137 0.61 -4.69 -12.53
N LYS A 138 0.86 -5.91 -13.02
CA LYS A 138 2.02 -6.24 -13.88
C LYS A 138 2.12 -5.42 -15.17
N HIS A 139 1.02 -4.81 -15.61
CA HIS A 139 0.97 -3.95 -16.79
C HIS A 139 1.37 -2.49 -16.52
N ILE A 140 1.62 -2.12 -15.26
CA ILE A 140 2.06 -0.79 -14.88
C ILE A 140 3.56 -0.66 -15.19
N ASN A 141 3.92 0.39 -15.93
CA ASN A 141 5.31 0.66 -16.30
C ASN A 141 6.21 0.73 -15.05
N GLY A 142 7.32 -0.01 -15.06
CA GLY A 142 8.27 -0.08 -13.95
C GLY A 142 7.83 -0.96 -12.77
N PHE A 143 6.65 -1.58 -12.79
CA PHE A 143 6.20 -2.43 -11.68
C PHE A 143 7.08 -3.66 -11.48
N HIS A 144 7.50 -4.31 -12.56
CA HIS A 144 8.43 -5.44 -12.50
C HIS A 144 9.78 -5.07 -11.88
N ASP A 145 10.33 -3.92 -12.26
CA ASP A 145 11.58 -3.40 -11.68
C ASP A 145 11.40 -3.06 -10.20
N LEU A 146 10.26 -2.46 -9.84
CA LEU A 146 9.91 -2.10 -8.46
C LEU A 146 9.93 -3.32 -7.54
N ILE A 147 9.29 -4.42 -7.96
CA ILE A 147 9.22 -5.65 -7.15
C ILE A 147 10.43 -6.58 -7.33
N GLY A 148 11.41 -6.19 -8.15
CA GLY A 148 12.61 -6.98 -8.43
C GLY A 148 12.32 -8.29 -9.16
N TYR A 149 11.24 -8.37 -9.94
CA TYR A 149 10.85 -9.55 -10.71
C TYR A 149 11.11 -9.33 -12.19
N LYS A 150 11.75 -10.31 -12.84
CA LYS A 150 11.99 -10.30 -14.29
C LYS A 150 11.19 -11.42 -14.94
N PRO A 151 10.12 -11.12 -15.70
CA PRO A 151 9.32 -12.13 -16.35
C PRO A 151 10.12 -12.90 -17.40
N LYS A 152 9.87 -14.20 -17.50
CA LYS A 152 10.41 -15.01 -18.59
C LYS A 152 9.57 -14.75 -19.84
N MET A 153 10.23 -14.47 -20.97
CA MET A 153 9.54 -14.25 -22.24
C MET A 153 9.49 -15.56 -23.02
N GLY A 154 8.31 -15.92 -23.50
CA GLY A 154 8.11 -17.05 -24.40
C GLY A 154 8.54 -16.72 -25.83
N ASN A 155 8.60 -17.74 -26.69
CA ASN A 155 9.00 -17.61 -28.09
C ASN A 155 8.09 -16.69 -28.92
N ASN A 156 6.91 -16.38 -28.42
CA ASN A 156 5.93 -15.47 -29.03
C ASN A 156 6.05 -14.02 -28.52
N GLY A 157 7.10 -13.69 -27.75
CA GLY A 157 7.28 -12.37 -27.14
C GLY A 157 6.28 -12.06 -26.03
N LYS A 158 5.47 -13.02 -25.58
CA LYS A 158 4.58 -12.87 -24.42
C LYS A 158 5.25 -13.41 -23.17
N GLU A 159 4.99 -12.77 -22.05
CA GLU A 159 5.40 -13.26 -20.74
C GLU A 159 4.83 -14.67 -20.48
N LEU A 160 5.70 -15.58 -20.07
CA LEU A 160 5.32 -16.87 -19.50
C LEU A 160 4.86 -16.61 -18.06
N GLU A 161 3.58 -16.85 -17.82
CA GLU A 161 2.96 -16.60 -16.53
C GLU A 161 3.52 -17.55 -15.45
N ASP A 162 4.24 -16.99 -14.49
CA ASP A 162 4.70 -17.64 -13.27
C ASP A 162 4.13 -16.91 -12.05
N LEU A 163 2.83 -17.10 -11.86
CA LEU A 163 2.06 -16.41 -10.82
C LEU A 163 2.57 -16.69 -9.40
N PRO A 164 2.98 -17.92 -9.02
CA PRO A 164 3.57 -18.17 -7.70
C PRO A 164 4.86 -17.38 -7.45
N THR A 165 5.80 -17.38 -8.40
CA THR A 165 7.07 -16.66 -8.21
C THR A 165 6.87 -15.15 -8.20
N ALA A 166 6.05 -14.63 -9.11
CA ALA A 166 5.82 -13.19 -9.22
C ALA A 166 5.05 -12.62 -8.02
N SER A 167 4.02 -13.33 -7.54
CA SER A 167 3.26 -12.93 -6.35
C SER A 167 4.11 -13.02 -5.08
N ALA A 168 5.02 -13.98 -4.97
CA ALA A 168 5.97 -14.07 -3.87
C ALA A 168 6.98 -12.89 -3.88
N ALA A 169 7.51 -12.53 -5.04
CA ALA A 169 8.37 -11.35 -5.18
C ALA A 169 7.64 -10.06 -4.77
N PHE A 170 6.39 -9.93 -5.20
CA PHE A 170 5.54 -8.80 -4.84
C PHE A 170 5.20 -8.74 -3.35
N LYS A 171 4.83 -9.89 -2.75
CA LYS A 171 4.60 -10.02 -1.30
C LYS A 171 5.83 -9.58 -0.51
N LYS A 172 7.00 -10.11 -0.89
CA LYS A 172 8.28 -9.74 -0.27
C LYS A 172 8.55 -8.24 -0.38
N TRP A 173 8.33 -7.65 -1.56
CA TRP A 173 8.51 -6.20 -1.73
C TRP A 173 7.60 -5.39 -0.81
N CYS A 174 6.33 -5.77 -0.65
CA CYS A 174 5.40 -5.11 0.27
C CYS A 174 5.88 -5.22 1.73
N GLU A 175 6.26 -6.41 2.18
CA GLU A 175 6.73 -6.66 3.55
C GLU A 175 8.05 -5.96 3.88
N ASP A 176 9.00 -5.96 2.94
CA ASP A 176 10.28 -5.29 3.12
C ASP A 176 10.13 -3.77 3.04
N SER A 177 9.24 -3.25 2.20
CA SER A 177 8.96 -1.81 2.11
C SER A 177 8.43 -1.24 3.43
N LEU A 178 7.62 -1.99 4.18
CA LEU A 178 7.12 -1.57 5.49
C LEU A 178 8.25 -1.35 6.51
N LYS A 179 9.36 -2.07 6.41
CA LYS A 179 10.49 -2.01 7.35
C LYS A 179 11.49 -0.89 7.00
N ARG A 180 11.38 -0.30 5.81
CA ARG A 180 12.30 0.75 5.34
C ARG A 180 12.01 2.08 6.04
N GLU A 181 13.02 2.95 5.99
CA GLU A 181 12.90 4.34 6.42
C GLU A 181 11.82 5.08 5.63
N ILE A 182 11.32 6.16 6.22
CA ILE A 182 10.27 6.98 5.61
C ILE A 182 10.76 7.60 4.31
N GLU A 183 10.05 7.24 3.24
CA GLU A 183 10.15 7.85 1.92
C GLU A 183 8.70 8.04 1.43
N GLU A 184 8.27 9.29 1.22
CA GLU A 184 6.87 9.60 0.89
C GLU A 184 6.39 8.86 -0.36
N THR A 185 7.26 8.76 -1.38
CA THR A 185 6.99 7.97 -2.58
C THR A 185 6.81 6.47 -2.27
N LEU A 186 7.59 5.92 -1.35
CA LEU A 186 7.46 4.53 -0.93
C LEU A 186 6.15 4.30 -0.17
N ILE A 187 5.75 5.22 0.72
CA ILE A 187 4.48 5.15 1.43
C ILE A 187 3.32 5.13 0.44
N LEU A 188 3.33 6.03 -0.55
CA LEU A 188 2.32 6.07 -1.61
C LEU A 188 2.31 4.77 -2.42
N ASN A 189 3.47 4.25 -2.81
CA ASN A 189 3.58 3.00 -3.54
C ASN A 189 3.05 1.81 -2.74
N VAL A 190 3.37 1.71 -1.44
CA VAL A 190 2.85 0.64 -0.57
C VAL A 190 1.33 0.76 -0.46
N ARG A 191 0.78 1.97 -0.21
CA ARG A 191 -0.67 2.17 -0.09
C ARG A 191 -1.40 1.88 -1.40
N THR A 192 -0.80 2.17 -2.55
CA THR A 192 -1.41 1.90 -3.86
C THR A 192 -1.29 0.43 -4.28
N PHE A 193 -0.13 -0.19 -4.10
CA PHE A 193 0.14 -1.53 -4.61
C PHE A 193 -0.22 -2.61 -3.59
N CYS A 194 0.13 -2.46 -2.32
CA CYS A 194 -0.09 -3.49 -1.30
C CYS A 194 -1.51 -3.50 -0.74
N THR A 195 -2.46 -2.74 -1.32
CA THR A 195 -3.89 -2.81 -0.99
C THR A 195 -4.57 -3.93 -1.83
N PRO A 196 -5.39 -4.80 -1.23
CA PRO A 196 -6.06 -5.88 -1.95
C PRO A 196 -7.04 -5.29 -2.98
N LYS A 197 -7.31 -6.06 -4.04
CA LYS A 197 -8.43 -5.76 -4.91
C LYS A 197 -9.73 -6.10 -4.19
N SER A 198 -10.79 -5.35 -4.46
CA SER A 198 -12.14 -5.58 -3.92
C SER A 198 -12.86 -6.76 -4.57
N PHE A 199 -12.20 -7.44 -5.51
CA PHE A 199 -12.70 -8.58 -6.27
C PHE A 199 -11.58 -9.63 -6.38
N SER A 200 -11.98 -10.86 -6.60
CA SER A 200 -11.14 -12.05 -6.68
C SER A 200 -11.54 -12.98 -7.83
N SER A 201 -12.80 -12.91 -8.30
CA SER A 201 -13.32 -13.70 -9.42
C SER A 201 -13.81 -12.84 -10.58
N ILE A 202 -14.07 -13.49 -11.73
CA ILE A 202 -14.61 -12.84 -12.92
C ILE A 202 -15.97 -12.19 -12.63
N LEU A 203 -16.87 -12.89 -11.92
CA LEU A 203 -18.19 -12.37 -11.56
C LEU A 203 -18.10 -11.15 -10.64
N GLU A 204 -17.23 -11.18 -9.64
CA GLU A 204 -17.01 -10.05 -8.72
C GLU A 204 -16.50 -8.82 -9.49
N LEU A 205 -15.56 -9.01 -10.43
CA LEU A 205 -15.05 -7.91 -11.26
C LEU A 205 -16.13 -7.30 -12.15
N ILE A 206 -16.93 -8.12 -12.82
CA ILE A 206 -18.03 -7.64 -13.69
C ILE A 206 -19.07 -6.89 -12.87
N THR A 207 -19.39 -7.41 -11.67
CA THR A 207 -20.33 -6.76 -10.76
C THR A 207 -19.80 -5.42 -10.27
N GLN A 208 -18.52 -5.36 -9.93
CA GLN A 208 -17.87 -4.10 -9.55
C GLN A 208 -17.84 -3.08 -10.69
N ASN A 209 -17.67 -3.52 -11.93
CA ASN A 209 -17.70 -2.64 -13.11
C ASN A 209 -19.12 -2.19 -13.49
N GLY A 210 -20.17 -2.70 -12.82
CA GLY A 210 -21.57 -2.42 -13.20
C GLY A 210 -22.01 -3.13 -14.48
N GLU A 211 -21.31 -4.20 -14.88
CA GLU A 211 -21.52 -4.92 -16.14
C GLU A 211 -22.43 -6.16 -15.99
N SER A 212 -23.01 -6.40 -14.80
CA SER A 212 -23.83 -7.60 -14.53
C SER A 212 -25.05 -7.73 -15.43
N ASN A 213 -25.64 -6.61 -15.87
CA ASN A 213 -26.76 -6.57 -16.81
C ASN A 213 -26.34 -6.95 -18.25
N LEU A 214 -25.05 -6.86 -18.58
CA LEU A 214 -24.50 -7.24 -19.88
C LEU A 214 -24.28 -8.75 -20.00
N LEU A 215 -24.41 -9.53 -18.92
CA LEU A 215 -24.26 -10.99 -18.96
C LEU A 215 -25.33 -11.61 -19.86
N LEU A 216 -24.90 -12.31 -20.91
CA LEU A 216 -25.76 -13.03 -21.84
C LEU A 216 -26.49 -14.22 -21.21
N THR A 217 -26.05 -14.67 -20.03
CA THR A 217 -26.67 -15.75 -19.27
C THR A 217 -27.96 -15.33 -18.56
N ASN A 218 -28.23 -14.02 -18.45
CA ASN A 218 -29.47 -13.50 -17.89
C ASN A 218 -30.67 -13.88 -18.79
N GLY A 219 -31.79 -14.26 -18.19
CA GLY A 219 -32.97 -14.76 -18.92
C GLY A 219 -33.51 -13.80 -19.98
N ASP A 220 -33.36 -12.49 -19.76
CA ASP A 220 -33.82 -11.44 -20.67
C ASP A 220 -32.96 -11.32 -21.95
N ASN A 221 -31.84 -12.04 -22.04
CA ASN A 221 -30.83 -11.91 -23.08
C ASN A 221 -30.76 -13.12 -24.05
N ASP A 222 -31.77 -13.97 -24.05
CA ASP A 222 -31.78 -15.24 -24.81
C ASP A 222 -31.58 -15.07 -26.34
N GLY A 223 -32.14 -14.00 -26.91
CA GLY A 223 -31.93 -13.64 -28.32
C GLY A 223 -30.47 -13.26 -28.62
N ASP A 224 -29.86 -12.46 -27.75
CA ASP A 224 -28.47 -12.03 -27.89
C ASP A 224 -27.49 -13.20 -27.69
N LEU A 225 -27.80 -14.11 -26.76
CA LEU A 225 -27.04 -15.33 -26.54
C LEU A 225 -27.02 -16.22 -27.80
N SER A 226 -28.17 -16.35 -28.47
CA SER A 226 -28.30 -17.12 -29.71
C SER A 226 -27.47 -16.51 -30.84
N SER A 227 -27.59 -15.18 -31.04
CA SER A 227 -26.80 -14.43 -32.02
C SER A 227 -25.29 -14.55 -31.75
N LYS A 228 -24.91 -14.47 -30.48
CA LYS A 228 -23.51 -14.58 -30.07
C LYS A 228 -22.94 -15.95 -30.39
N TYR A 229 -23.65 -17.03 -30.05
CA TYR A 229 -23.24 -18.39 -30.38
C TYR A 229 -23.00 -18.56 -31.89
N GLU A 230 -23.94 -18.09 -32.72
CA GLU A 230 -23.83 -18.17 -34.18
C GLU A 230 -22.59 -17.43 -34.71
N SER A 231 -22.21 -16.30 -34.09
CA SER A 231 -21.02 -15.55 -34.47
C SER A 231 -19.69 -16.23 -34.08
N ILE A 232 -19.67 -17.05 -33.02
CA ILE A 232 -18.44 -17.63 -32.47
C ILE A 232 -18.25 -19.11 -32.81
N LYS A 233 -19.30 -19.85 -33.18
CA LYS A 233 -19.25 -21.31 -33.39
C LYS A 233 -18.22 -21.75 -34.44
N GLY A 234 -17.90 -20.87 -35.39
CA GLY A 234 -16.91 -21.12 -36.44
C GLY A 234 -15.46 -20.88 -36.03
N LEU A 235 -15.21 -20.18 -34.92
CA LEU A 235 -13.88 -19.77 -34.49
C LEU A 235 -13.08 -20.95 -33.92
N ASP A 236 -11.79 -21.03 -34.25
CA ASP A 236 -10.92 -22.10 -33.74
C ASP A 236 -10.82 -22.07 -32.22
N SER A 237 -10.83 -20.87 -31.62
CA SER A 237 -10.82 -20.70 -30.16
C SER A 237 -12.05 -21.27 -29.47
N TRP A 238 -13.19 -21.38 -30.18
CA TRP A 238 -14.40 -22.04 -29.68
C TRP A 238 -14.34 -23.54 -29.95
N LYS A 239 -13.97 -23.96 -31.17
CA LYS A 239 -13.87 -25.37 -31.57
C LYS A 239 -12.84 -26.16 -30.76
N SER A 240 -11.77 -25.51 -30.29
CA SER A 240 -10.73 -26.14 -29.48
C SER A 240 -11.18 -26.49 -28.06
N GLU A 241 -12.36 -26.02 -27.63
CA GLU A 241 -12.87 -26.27 -26.29
C GLU A 241 -13.95 -27.35 -26.35
N ALA A 242 -13.76 -28.42 -25.57
CA ALA A 242 -14.72 -29.51 -25.48
C ALA A 242 -15.91 -29.09 -24.61
N VAL A 243 -16.89 -28.41 -25.21
CA VAL A 243 -18.11 -27.98 -24.51
C VAL A 243 -19.23 -28.97 -24.78
N GLU A 244 -19.79 -29.55 -23.71
CA GLU A 244 -20.97 -30.40 -23.81
C GLU A 244 -22.23 -29.58 -24.12
N GLY A 245 -23.03 -30.05 -25.07
CA GLY A 245 -24.30 -29.43 -25.47
C GLY A 245 -24.33 -29.03 -26.94
N ILE A 246 -25.48 -28.54 -27.41
CA ILE A 246 -25.68 -28.08 -28.79
C ILE A 246 -26.23 -26.67 -28.75
N GLY A 247 -25.70 -25.79 -29.60
CA GLY A 247 -26.26 -24.45 -29.77
C GLY A 247 -25.98 -23.52 -28.59
N LYS A 248 -26.87 -22.54 -28.39
CA LYS A 248 -26.77 -21.51 -27.34
C LYS A 248 -26.60 -22.05 -25.91
N GLU A 249 -27.12 -23.24 -25.61
CA GLU A 249 -27.01 -23.85 -24.28
C GLU A 249 -25.56 -24.22 -23.93
N SER A 250 -24.76 -24.59 -24.93
CA SER A 250 -23.31 -24.85 -24.73
C SER A 250 -22.57 -23.57 -24.34
N LEU A 251 -22.90 -22.44 -24.97
CA LEU A 251 -22.37 -21.12 -24.61
C LEU A 251 -22.82 -20.69 -23.22
N LYS A 252 -24.10 -20.87 -22.90
CA LYS A 252 -24.65 -20.57 -21.57
C LYS A 252 -23.92 -21.32 -20.47
N LYS A 253 -23.80 -22.65 -20.63
CA LYS A 253 -23.07 -23.53 -19.71
C LYS A 253 -21.62 -23.06 -19.55
N TRP A 254 -20.93 -22.81 -20.66
CA TRP A 254 -19.54 -22.34 -20.62
C TRP A 254 -19.40 -21.04 -19.81
N CYS A 255 -20.28 -20.06 -20.02
CA CYS A 255 -20.28 -18.81 -19.27
C CYS A 255 -20.52 -19.05 -17.78
N THR A 256 -21.52 -19.86 -17.42
CA THR A 256 -21.80 -20.19 -16.01
C THR A 256 -20.63 -20.92 -15.34
N ASP A 257 -19.97 -21.84 -16.04
CA ASP A 257 -18.84 -22.62 -15.51
C ASP A 257 -17.57 -21.77 -15.28
N HIS A 258 -17.45 -20.64 -15.99
CA HIS A 258 -16.24 -19.80 -15.95
C HIS A 258 -16.39 -18.52 -15.15
N GLN A 259 -17.61 -18.05 -14.86
CA GLN A 259 -17.83 -16.78 -14.16
C GLN A 259 -17.28 -16.76 -12.72
N GLU A 260 -17.22 -17.92 -12.05
CA GLU A 260 -16.73 -18.04 -10.68
C GLU A 260 -15.21 -18.28 -10.59
N LYS A 261 -14.52 -18.43 -11.73
CA LYS A 261 -13.08 -18.68 -11.73
C LYS A 261 -12.32 -17.52 -11.10
N LYS A 262 -11.37 -17.85 -10.23
CA LYS A 262 -10.59 -16.86 -9.48
C LYS A 262 -9.40 -16.36 -10.28
N PHE A 263 -9.11 -15.07 -10.21
CA PHE A 263 -7.91 -14.47 -10.78
C PHE A 263 -6.61 -14.88 -10.08
N SER A 264 -6.70 -15.57 -8.92
CA SER A 264 -5.56 -16.21 -8.27
C SER A 264 -5.13 -17.52 -8.97
N GLU A 265 -5.96 -18.06 -9.87
CA GLU A 265 -5.64 -19.26 -10.64
C GLU A 265 -4.88 -18.91 -11.93
N ASN A 266 -3.96 -19.80 -12.32
CA ASN A 266 -3.16 -19.62 -13.52
C ASN A 266 -4.04 -19.52 -14.78
N LYS A 267 -3.67 -18.60 -15.67
CA LYS A 267 -4.29 -18.32 -16.98
C LYS A 267 -5.73 -17.80 -16.92
N VAL A 268 -6.32 -17.61 -15.74
CA VAL A 268 -7.68 -17.05 -15.65
C VAL A 268 -7.69 -15.62 -16.19
N PHE A 269 -6.76 -14.77 -15.76
CA PHE A 269 -6.69 -13.39 -16.26
C PHE A 269 -6.24 -13.30 -17.73
N SER A 270 -5.25 -14.10 -18.14
CA SER A 270 -4.60 -13.96 -19.45
C SER A 270 -5.26 -14.73 -20.59
N ASP A 271 -6.05 -15.77 -20.30
CA ASP A 271 -6.72 -16.61 -21.31
C ASP A 271 -8.24 -16.65 -21.10
N VAL A 272 -8.69 -17.08 -19.92
CA VAL A 272 -10.12 -17.29 -19.65
C VAL A 272 -10.91 -15.99 -19.68
N TYR A 273 -10.45 -14.95 -18.99
CA TYR A 273 -11.20 -13.70 -18.82
C TYR A 273 -11.41 -12.93 -20.13
N PRO A 274 -10.41 -12.78 -21.04
CA PRO A 274 -10.65 -12.19 -22.36
C PRO A 274 -11.69 -12.97 -23.17
N LYS A 275 -11.62 -14.30 -23.15
CA LYS A 275 -12.64 -15.16 -23.77
C LYS A 275 -14.00 -14.97 -23.11
N PHE A 276 -14.05 -14.87 -21.79
CA PHE A 276 -15.27 -14.64 -21.03
C PHE A 276 -15.93 -13.32 -21.43
N ARG A 277 -15.20 -12.19 -21.36
CA ARG A 277 -15.72 -10.89 -21.81
C ARG A 277 -16.22 -10.97 -23.25
N PHE A 278 -15.44 -11.59 -24.14
CA PHE A 278 -15.82 -11.70 -25.54
C PHE A 278 -17.07 -12.55 -25.72
N ARG A 279 -17.20 -13.69 -25.04
CA ARG A 279 -18.25 -14.70 -25.28
C ARG A 279 -19.52 -14.47 -24.47
N CYS A 280 -19.42 -13.92 -23.27
CA CYS A 280 -20.46 -13.93 -22.26
C CYS A 280 -21.04 -12.55 -21.94
N LEU A 281 -20.43 -11.47 -22.42
CA LEU A 281 -20.96 -10.12 -22.28
C LEU A 281 -21.53 -9.62 -23.60
N LYS A 282 -22.62 -8.86 -23.52
CA LYS A 282 -23.10 -8.02 -24.61
C LYS A 282 -22.01 -7.02 -24.97
N SER A 283 -21.81 -6.79 -26.26
CA SER A 283 -21.00 -5.66 -26.72
C SER A 283 -21.74 -4.38 -26.30
N SER A 284 -21.20 -3.65 -25.32
CA SER A 284 -21.52 -2.23 -25.19
C SER A 284 -21.06 -1.53 -26.46
N ASN A 285 -21.86 -0.58 -26.97
CA ASN A 285 -21.49 0.19 -28.16
C ASN A 285 -20.06 0.75 -28.00
N PRO A 286 -19.23 0.77 -29.07
CA PRO A 286 -17.82 1.14 -29.02
C PRO A 286 -17.52 2.61 -28.63
N SER A 287 -18.51 3.37 -28.18
CA SER A 287 -18.37 4.78 -27.77
C SER A 287 -17.91 5.00 -26.31
N GLU A 288 -17.76 3.95 -25.49
CA GLU A 288 -17.43 4.10 -24.06
C GLU A 288 -16.27 3.19 -23.56
N ILE A 289 -15.31 2.86 -24.43
CA ILE A 289 -14.04 2.25 -23.99
C ILE A 289 -12.95 3.31 -24.13
N SER A 290 -12.88 4.22 -23.16
CA SER A 290 -11.67 4.99 -22.87
C SER A 290 -10.91 4.25 -21.77
N LEU A 291 -9.82 3.60 -22.17
CA LEU A 291 -8.76 3.10 -21.30
C LEU A 291 -8.02 4.26 -20.63
#